data_AF-A0A821BEE9-F1
#
_entry.id   AF-A0A821BEE9-F1
#
_cell.length_a   1.000
_cell.length_b   1.000
_cell.length_c   1.000
_cell.angle_alpha   90.00
_cell.angle_beta   90.00
_cell.angle_gamma   90.00
#
_symmetry.space_group_name_H-M   'P 1'
#
loop_
_entity.id
_entity.type
_entity.pdbx_description
1 polymer ?
#
loop_
_entity_poly.entity_id
_entity_poly.type
_entity_poly.pdbx_seq_one_letter_code
_entity_poly.pdbx_strand_id
1 'polypeptide(L)'
;MCQNKEKDKPCDNFANEWKYSVVPGLFNEANTDLANLMRRCEEYKSCDYLYNCVLLTTGSLNPVHRSHIKNLELVKKHLERNSPRWNVLVGYLSPTHDLYVRGKLGKATIPGCDRCDLCELAIREHERETTASHWLSVSRAESEYHHGFVDFGPTTEALRQYINSALVGSDRLFRNPIYVVYVCGLDHFNKCPDVRRLAREKYIKCAVIYRKQCDERHISTFDESSNIIYVPLEGERKDLIDISSTEIRRCWENSSYDITQFTYASVADRLKSMNFHFR
;
A
#
# COMPACT_ATOMS: atom_id res chain seq x y z
N MET A 1 37.36 10.48 -38.33
CA MET A 1 35.96 10.10 -38.58
C MET A 1 35.37 9.55 -37.30
N CYS A 2 34.82 10.42 -36.46
CA CYS A 2 34.07 10.02 -35.26
C CYS A 2 33.03 11.11 -35.02
N GLN A 3 31.78 10.87 -35.42
CA GLN A 3 30.62 11.50 -34.78
C GLN A 3 29.44 10.52 -34.88
N ASN A 4 29.29 9.72 -33.82
CA ASN A 4 28.01 9.14 -33.45
C ASN A 4 27.07 10.31 -33.13
N LYS A 5 26.06 10.52 -33.98
CA LYS A 5 24.86 11.24 -33.58
C LYS A 5 23.90 10.21 -33.01
N GLU A 6 23.98 9.99 -31.70
CA GLU A 6 22.85 9.42 -30.96
C GLU A 6 21.65 10.31 -31.21
N LYS A 7 20.62 9.69 -31.79
CA LYS A 7 19.32 10.31 -31.98
C LYS A 7 18.64 10.31 -30.63
N ASP A 8 18.80 11.40 -29.88
CA ASP A 8 17.80 11.81 -28.90
C ASP A 8 16.45 11.94 -29.64
N LYS A 9 15.56 10.99 -29.42
CA LYS A 9 14.14 11.07 -29.79
C LYS A 9 13.30 11.13 -28.52
N PRO A 10 12.19 11.90 -28.52
CA PRO A 10 11.78 12.68 -27.37
C PRO A 10 10.91 11.90 -26.38
N CYS A 11 11.04 12.29 -25.11
CA CYS A 11 10.33 11.84 -23.91
C CYS A 11 8.80 12.09 -23.92
N ASP A 12 8.21 12.51 -25.04
CA ASP A 12 6.80 12.94 -25.14
C ASP A 12 5.78 11.79 -25.29
N ASN A 13 6.22 10.54 -25.46
CA ASN A 13 5.29 9.41 -25.65
C ASN A 13 4.45 9.07 -24.39
N PHE A 14 4.88 9.47 -23.20
CA PHE A 14 4.17 9.15 -21.96
C PHE A 14 2.96 10.05 -21.69
N ALA A 15 2.96 11.29 -22.18
CA ALA A 15 1.94 12.28 -21.85
C ALA A 15 0.51 11.86 -22.30
N ASN A 16 0.40 10.99 -23.31
CA ASN A 16 -0.89 10.48 -23.77
C ASN A 16 -1.34 9.20 -23.03
N GLU A 17 -0.43 8.45 -22.40
CA GLU A 17 -0.75 7.19 -21.69
C GLU A 17 -1.49 7.45 -20.37
N TRP A 18 -1.34 8.65 -19.80
CA TRP A 18 -1.86 9.01 -18.47
C TRP A 18 -3.10 9.92 -18.49
N LYS A 19 -3.58 10.31 -19.68
CA LYS A 19 -4.61 11.36 -19.82
C LYS A 19 -5.97 10.99 -19.23
N TYR A 20 -6.27 9.71 -19.09
CA TYR A 20 -7.57 9.25 -18.62
C TYR A 20 -7.41 8.26 -17.48
N SER A 21 -7.98 8.61 -16.33
CA SER A 21 -8.06 7.67 -15.22
C SER A 21 -9.09 6.58 -15.52
N VAL A 22 -8.77 5.31 -15.24
CA VAL A 22 -9.75 4.21 -15.27
C VAL A 22 -10.89 4.44 -14.29
N VAL A 23 -10.67 5.22 -13.24
CA VAL A 23 -11.67 5.64 -12.26
C VAL A 23 -11.53 7.14 -12.00
N PRO A 24 -12.14 7.99 -12.86
CA PRO A 24 -12.02 9.43 -12.77
C PRO A 24 -12.38 9.99 -11.39
N GLY A 25 -11.52 10.86 -10.86
CA GLY A 25 -11.76 11.53 -9.58
C GLY A 25 -11.53 10.66 -8.34
N LEU A 26 -11.08 9.40 -8.47
CA LEU A 26 -10.74 8.56 -7.33
C LEU A 26 -9.56 9.14 -6.54
N PHE A 27 -8.49 9.52 -7.23
CA PHE A 27 -7.30 10.12 -6.62
C PHE A 27 -7.18 11.61 -6.94
N ASN A 28 -6.76 12.38 -5.94
CA ASN A 28 -6.41 13.78 -6.01
C ASN A 28 -5.29 14.11 -5.00
N GLU A 29 -4.87 15.37 -4.95
CA GLU A 29 -3.75 15.81 -4.12
C GLU A 29 -3.96 15.52 -2.64
N ALA A 30 -5.17 15.82 -2.14
CA ALA A 30 -5.50 15.70 -0.73
C ALA A 30 -5.64 14.23 -0.30
N ASN A 31 -6.36 13.40 -1.06
CA ASN A 31 -6.66 12.03 -0.64
C ASN A 31 -5.52 11.02 -0.94
N THR A 32 -4.48 11.45 -1.66
CA THR A 32 -3.27 10.66 -1.95
C THR A 32 -2.08 11.09 -1.10
N ASP A 33 -2.19 12.18 -0.32
CA ASP A 33 -1.05 12.80 0.37
C ASP A 33 0.12 13.04 -0.60
N LEU A 34 -0.17 13.72 -1.71
CA LEU A 34 0.83 13.98 -2.75
C LEU A 34 1.98 14.82 -2.22
N ALA A 35 1.73 15.68 -1.22
CA ALA A 35 2.76 16.48 -0.56
C ALA A 35 3.83 15.58 0.09
N ASN A 36 3.42 14.53 0.81
CA ASN A 36 4.38 13.57 1.35
C ASN A 36 5.17 12.86 0.25
N LEU A 37 4.49 12.38 -0.79
CA LEU A 37 5.15 11.73 -1.93
C LEU A 37 6.18 12.66 -2.57
N MET A 38 5.84 13.92 -2.85
CA MET A 38 6.75 14.90 -3.43
C MET A 38 7.95 15.18 -2.52
N ARG A 39 7.75 15.33 -1.20
CA ARG A 39 8.84 15.48 -0.24
C ARG A 39 9.80 14.30 -0.30
N ARG A 40 9.27 13.07 -0.30
CA ARG A 40 10.07 11.83 -0.39
C ARG A 40 10.83 11.74 -1.71
N CYS A 41 10.23 12.17 -2.81
CA CYS A 41 10.90 12.20 -4.09
C CYS A 41 12.09 13.18 -4.11
N GLU A 42 11.94 14.37 -3.52
CA GLU A 42 13.06 15.33 -3.40
C GLU A 42 14.18 14.82 -2.48
N GLU A 43 13.84 14.14 -1.38
CA GLU A 43 14.84 13.52 -0.48
C GLU A 43 15.75 12.49 -1.18
N TYR A 44 15.25 11.81 -2.21
CA TYR A 44 16.00 10.78 -2.96
C TYR A 44 16.45 11.20 -4.35
N LYS A 45 16.26 12.47 -4.72
CA LYS A 45 16.56 12.95 -6.07
C LYS A 45 18.03 12.83 -6.46
N SER A 46 18.93 12.86 -5.48
CA SER A 46 20.38 12.68 -5.68
C SER A 46 20.84 11.22 -5.65
N CYS A 47 19.94 10.27 -5.38
CA CYS A 47 20.28 8.85 -5.30
C CYS A 47 20.16 8.19 -6.68
N ASP A 48 21.08 7.28 -6.99
CA ASP A 48 21.14 6.56 -8.27
C ASP A 48 20.19 5.34 -8.31
N TYR A 49 18.92 5.56 -7.99
CA TYR A 49 17.90 4.52 -8.07
C TYR A 49 17.38 4.38 -9.50
N LEU A 50 17.33 3.15 -10.00
CA LEU A 50 16.79 2.86 -11.32
C LEU A 50 15.26 2.80 -11.32
N TYR A 51 14.68 2.36 -10.19
CA TYR A 51 13.25 2.14 -10.06
C TYR A 51 12.70 2.82 -8.82
N ASN A 52 11.71 3.69 -9.01
CA ASN A 52 10.95 4.29 -7.92
C ASN A 52 9.60 3.60 -7.83
N CYS A 53 9.13 3.34 -6.61
CA CYS A 53 7.81 2.78 -6.40
C CYS A 53 7.09 3.33 -5.17
N VAL A 54 5.77 3.18 -5.20
CA VAL A 54 4.91 3.28 -4.03
C VAL A 54 4.33 1.91 -3.72
N LEU A 55 4.08 1.63 -2.45
CA LEU A 55 3.35 0.44 -2.01
C LEU A 55 1.90 0.81 -1.76
N LEU A 56 0.96 -0.07 -2.10
CA LEU A 56 -0.46 0.10 -1.83
C LEU A 56 -1.00 -1.16 -1.19
N THR A 57 -1.62 -1.04 -0.01
CA THR A 57 -2.47 -2.10 0.55
C THR A 57 -3.90 -1.58 0.68
N THR A 58 -4.85 -2.34 0.16
CA THR A 58 -6.29 -2.05 0.27
C THR A 58 -6.94 -3.02 1.23
N GLY A 59 -8.02 -2.61 1.88
CA GLY A 59 -8.79 -3.55 2.69
C GLY A 59 -9.81 -2.92 3.61
N SER A 60 -10.51 -3.77 4.37
CA SER A 60 -11.49 -3.28 5.34
C SER A 60 -10.83 -2.42 6.43
N LEU A 61 -9.62 -2.78 6.88
CA LEU A 61 -8.88 -2.07 7.96
C LEU A 61 -9.79 -1.76 9.16
N ASN A 62 -10.52 -2.78 9.63
CA ASN A 62 -11.65 -2.66 10.55
C ASN A 62 -11.46 -3.52 11.83
N PRO A 63 -10.63 -3.07 12.79
CA PRO A 63 -9.77 -1.89 12.74
C PRO A 63 -8.41 -2.18 12.08
N VAL A 64 -7.62 -1.13 11.82
CA VAL A 64 -6.19 -1.24 11.50
C VAL A 64 -5.43 -1.88 12.67
N HIS A 65 -4.31 -2.54 12.37
CA HIS A 65 -3.50 -3.28 13.34
C HIS A 65 -2.07 -3.48 12.83
N ARG A 66 -1.17 -3.92 13.72
CA ARG A 66 0.28 -3.96 13.49
C ARG A 66 0.68 -4.74 12.24
N SER A 67 0.04 -5.88 11.97
CA SER A 67 0.31 -6.68 10.77
C SER A 67 0.08 -5.92 9.45
N HIS A 68 -0.86 -4.97 9.36
CA HIS A 68 -1.06 -4.19 8.14
C HIS A 68 0.14 -3.31 7.81
N ILE A 69 0.70 -2.62 8.81
CA ILE A 69 1.90 -1.79 8.64
C ILE A 69 3.12 -2.67 8.41
N LYS A 70 3.28 -3.73 9.21
CA LYS A 70 4.39 -4.67 9.09
C LYS A 70 4.49 -5.29 7.69
N ASN A 71 3.35 -5.55 7.05
CA ASN A 71 3.30 -6.04 5.68
C ASN A 71 3.98 -5.09 4.69
N LEU A 72 3.71 -3.78 4.78
CA LEU A 72 4.37 -2.77 3.95
C LEU A 72 5.87 -2.71 4.27
N GLU A 73 6.26 -2.77 5.54
CA GLU A 73 7.67 -2.77 5.96
C GLU A 73 8.44 -3.96 5.41
N LEU A 74 7.85 -5.16 5.46
CA LEU A 74 8.47 -6.38 4.92
C LEU A 74 8.72 -6.25 3.42
N VAL A 75 7.75 -5.72 2.68
CA VAL A 75 7.89 -5.49 1.23
C VAL A 75 8.97 -4.44 0.95
N LYS A 76 8.98 -3.30 1.66
CA LYS A 76 10.01 -2.28 1.51
C LYS A 76 11.40 -2.84 1.77
N LYS A 77 11.56 -3.52 2.91
CA LYS A 77 12.80 -4.18 3.32
C LYS A 77 13.24 -5.21 2.28
N HIS A 78 12.33 -6.00 1.73
CA HIS A 78 12.64 -7.02 0.74
C HIS A 78 13.10 -6.41 -0.60
N LEU A 79 12.38 -5.39 -1.09
CA LEU A 79 12.74 -4.71 -2.34
C LEU A 79 14.12 -4.05 -2.24
N GLU A 80 14.34 -3.24 -1.21
CA GLU A 80 15.56 -2.43 -1.09
C GLU A 80 16.80 -3.26 -0.74
N ARG A 81 16.65 -4.39 -0.04
CA ARG A 81 17.78 -5.29 0.26
C ARG A 81 18.17 -6.19 -0.91
N ASN A 82 17.19 -6.75 -1.62
CA ASN A 82 17.46 -7.70 -2.70
C ASN A 82 17.75 -7.00 -4.02
N SER A 83 17.37 -5.74 -4.18
CA SER A 83 17.75 -4.91 -5.33
C SER A 83 18.03 -3.48 -4.88
N PRO A 84 19.31 -3.10 -4.70
CA PRO A 84 19.68 -1.75 -4.26
C PRO A 84 19.31 -0.65 -5.26
N ARG A 85 18.76 -1.03 -6.42
CA ARG A 85 18.26 -0.13 -7.47
C ARG A 85 16.80 0.31 -7.26
N TRP A 86 16.09 -0.29 -6.31
CA TRP A 86 14.71 0.08 -5.98
C TRP A 86 14.66 1.08 -4.83
N ASN A 87 13.76 2.04 -4.96
CA ASN A 87 13.45 3.03 -3.94
C ASN A 87 11.96 3.01 -3.62
N VAL A 88 11.62 2.70 -2.38
CA VAL A 88 10.24 2.80 -1.89
C VAL A 88 10.01 4.20 -1.33
N LEU A 89 9.28 5.00 -2.11
CA LEU A 89 8.98 6.40 -1.81
C LEU A 89 7.96 6.52 -0.66
N VAL A 90 6.80 5.88 -0.83
CA VAL A 90 5.66 5.92 0.09
C VAL A 90 4.95 4.56 0.15
N GLY A 91 4.45 4.18 1.32
CA GLY A 91 3.53 3.06 1.51
C GLY A 91 2.16 3.55 1.95
N TYR A 92 1.13 3.22 1.18
CA TYR A 92 -0.25 3.62 1.42
C TYR A 92 -1.06 2.53 2.10
N LEU A 93 -1.67 2.86 3.25
CA LEU A 93 -2.83 2.16 3.77
C LEU A 93 -4.08 2.80 3.16
N SER A 94 -4.87 2.02 2.42
CA SER A 94 -6.08 2.50 1.73
C SER A 94 -7.32 1.78 2.27
N PRO A 95 -8.02 2.34 3.28
CA PRO A 95 -9.28 1.79 3.75
C PRO A 95 -10.32 1.81 2.62
N THR A 96 -10.88 0.64 2.31
CA THR A 96 -11.84 0.51 1.20
C THR A 96 -13.19 1.16 1.51
N HIS A 97 -14.06 1.31 0.51
CA HIS A 97 -15.35 1.98 0.66
C HIS A 97 -16.32 1.25 1.62
N ASP A 98 -17.11 2.03 2.35
CA ASP A 98 -18.16 1.54 3.25
C ASP A 98 -19.17 0.57 2.62
N LEU A 99 -19.49 0.66 1.33
CA LEU A 99 -20.43 -0.26 0.68
C LEU A 99 -19.91 -1.70 0.74
N TYR A 100 -18.61 -1.88 0.46
CA TYR A 100 -17.95 -3.18 0.58
C TYR A 100 -17.87 -3.63 2.03
N VAL A 101 -17.42 -2.75 2.94
CA VAL A 101 -17.21 -3.12 4.34
C VAL A 101 -18.53 -3.45 5.04
N ARG A 102 -19.60 -2.68 4.80
CA ARG A 102 -20.95 -2.96 5.32
C ARG A 102 -21.51 -4.26 4.75
N GLY A 103 -21.27 -4.54 3.47
CA GLY A 103 -21.65 -5.83 2.88
C GLY A 103 -20.97 -7.02 3.56
N LYS A 104 -19.73 -6.85 4.01
CA LYS A 104 -18.93 -7.89 4.68
C LYS A 104 -19.19 -8.01 6.19
N LEU A 105 -19.36 -6.89 6.88
CA LEU A 105 -19.32 -6.81 8.35
C LEU A 105 -20.64 -6.34 8.98
N GLY A 106 -21.60 -5.84 8.19
CA GLY A 106 -22.86 -5.33 8.69
C GLY A 106 -22.65 -4.21 9.72
N LYS A 107 -23.25 -4.38 10.90
CA LYS A 107 -23.21 -3.42 12.01
C LYS A 107 -21.83 -3.26 12.66
N ALA A 108 -20.94 -4.22 12.48
CA ALA A 108 -19.55 -4.15 12.96
C ALA A 108 -18.65 -3.26 12.08
N THR A 109 -19.21 -2.52 11.13
CA THR A 109 -18.48 -1.62 10.24
C THR A 109 -18.16 -0.29 10.92
N ILE A 110 -16.88 0.03 11.02
CA ILE A 110 -16.39 1.36 11.34
C ILE A 110 -16.52 2.22 10.06
N PRO A 111 -17.09 3.43 10.13
CA PRO A 111 -17.20 4.33 8.98
C PRO A 111 -15.85 4.59 8.30
N GLY A 112 -15.87 4.82 6.98
CA GLY A 112 -14.66 4.98 6.17
C GLY A 112 -13.73 6.08 6.65
N CYS A 113 -14.29 7.25 6.96
CA CYS A 113 -13.53 8.38 7.52
C CYS A 113 -12.86 8.00 8.85
N ASP A 114 -13.59 7.35 9.77
CA ASP A 114 -13.04 6.89 11.04
C ASP A 114 -11.93 5.84 10.83
N ARG A 115 -12.07 4.94 9.85
CA ARG A 115 -11.01 3.97 9.51
C ARG A 115 -9.76 4.66 8.98
N CYS A 116 -9.88 5.72 8.18
CA CYS A 116 -8.75 6.54 7.78
C CYS A 116 -8.07 7.19 8.98
N ASP A 117 -8.85 7.81 9.88
CA ASP A 117 -8.31 8.46 11.08
C ASP A 117 -7.60 7.45 12.01
N LEU A 118 -8.15 6.24 12.15
CA LEU A 118 -7.48 5.15 12.88
C LEU A 118 -6.17 4.72 12.22
N CYS A 119 -6.10 4.68 10.88
CA CYS A 119 -4.86 4.40 10.16
C CYS A 119 -3.81 5.50 10.38
N GLU A 120 -4.21 6.78 10.42
CA GLU A 120 -3.30 7.88 10.73
C GLU A 120 -2.74 7.77 12.15
N LEU A 121 -3.59 7.44 13.14
CA LEU A 121 -3.17 7.19 14.51
C LEU A 121 -2.17 6.03 14.60
N ALA A 122 -2.47 4.92 13.91
CA ALA A 122 -1.59 3.76 13.84
C ALA A 122 -0.21 4.11 13.25
N ILE A 123 -0.17 4.83 12.12
CA ILE A 123 1.08 5.26 11.49
C ILE A 123 1.89 6.15 12.44
N ARG A 124 1.26 7.19 13.03
CA ARG A 124 1.97 8.13 13.92
C ARG A 124 2.54 7.43 15.16
N GLU A 125 1.81 6.49 15.75
CA GLU A 125 2.31 5.71 16.88
C GLU A 125 3.43 4.76 16.48
N HIS A 126 3.28 4.07 15.36
CA HIS A 126 4.30 3.19 14.81
C HIS A 126 5.62 3.92 14.54
N GLU A 127 5.57 5.11 13.95
CA GLU A 127 6.75 5.94 13.68
C GLU A 127 7.46 6.36 14.98
N ARG A 128 6.69 6.70 16.03
CA ARG A 128 7.26 6.99 17.37
C ARG A 128 7.93 5.77 17.99
N GLU A 129 7.33 4.59 17.86
CA GLU A 129 7.86 3.34 18.43
C GLU A 129 9.12 2.84 17.71
N THR A 130 9.21 3.03 16.39
CA THR A 130 10.25 2.39 15.56
C THR A 130 11.35 3.32 15.07
N THR A 131 11.26 4.63 15.32
CA THR A 131 12.13 5.67 14.72
C THR A 131 12.18 5.60 13.19
N ALA A 132 11.20 4.95 12.57
CA ALA A 132 11.10 4.80 11.13
C ALA A 132 10.89 6.17 10.46
N SER A 133 11.45 6.32 9.25
CA SER A 133 11.22 7.50 8.41
C SER A 133 9.73 7.67 8.10
N HIS A 134 9.28 8.91 7.92
CA HIS A 134 7.90 9.26 7.55
C HIS A 134 7.59 8.86 6.09
N TRP A 135 7.51 7.55 5.82
CA TRP A 135 7.27 6.98 4.49
C TRP A 135 5.90 6.31 4.36
N LEU A 136 5.12 6.21 5.45
CA LEU A 136 3.78 5.67 5.42
C LEU A 136 2.76 6.80 5.35
N SER A 137 1.70 6.62 4.56
CA SER A 137 0.57 7.55 4.47
C SER A 137 -0.75 6.79 4.41
N VAL A 138 -1.85 7.47 4.74
CA VAL A 138 -3.20 6.97 4.48
C VAL A 138 -3.66 7.51 3.13
N SER A 139 -4.13 6.63 2.25
CA SER A 139 -4.94 7.06 1.12
C SER A 139 -6.40 7.04 1.52
N ARG A 140 -7.07 8.20 1.41
CA ARG A 140 -8.50 8.36 1.69
C ARG A 140 -9.36 8.12 0.44
N ALA A 141 -8.73 7.85 -0.70
CA ALA A 141 -9.36 7.79 -2.01
C ALA A 141 -10.52 6.79 -2.05
N GLU A 142 -10.30 5.53 -1.69
CA GLU A 142 -11.36 4.51 -1.74
C GLU A 142 -12.52 4.80 -0.77
N SER A 143 -12.21 5.23 0.45
CA SER A 143 -13.21 5.47 1.49
C SER A 143 -14.09 6.69 1.22
N GLU A 144 -13.54 7.71 0.58
CA GLU A 144 -14.20 8.99 0.31
C GLU A 144 -14.75 9.08 -1.13
N TYR A 145 -14.63 8.02 -1.93
CA TYR A 145 -15.08 8.04 -3.31
C TYR A 145 -16.61 8.04 -3.43
N HIS A 146 -17.15 9.18 -3.84
CA HIS A 146 -18.60 9.42 -3.89
C HIS A 146 -19.39 8.54 -4.89
N HIS A 147 -18.73 7.90 -5.87
CA HIS A 147 -19.39 7.00 -6.82
C HIS A 147 -19.49 5.55 -6.33
N GLY A 148 -19.08 5.25 -5.10
CA GLY A 148 -19.26 3.95 -4.47
C GLY A 148 -18.00 3.09 -4.43
N PHE A 149 -18.18 1.78 -4.24
CA PHE A 149 -17.06 0.85 -4.09
C PHE A 149 -16.33 0.63 -5.42
N VAL A 150 -15.00 0.66 -5.34
CA VAL A 150 -14.08 0.35 -6.43
C VAL A 150 -13.15 -0.75 -5.93
N ASP A 151 -13.01 -1.82 -6.72
CA ASP A 151 -12.19 -2.96 -6.35
C ASP A 151 -10.68 -2.64 -6.42
N PHE A 152 -9.85 -3.45 -5.76
CA PHE A 152 -8.41 -3.20 -5.60
C PHE A 152 -7.68 -3.03 -6.94
N GLY A 153 -8.09 -3.76 -7.99
CA GLY A 153 -7.46 -3.69 -9.32
C GLY A 153 -7.60 -2.30 -9.95
N PRO A 154 -8.82 -1.83 -10.24
CA PRO A 154 -9.05 -0.47 -10.72
C PRO A 154 -8.51 0.63 -9.80
N THR A 155 -8.57 0.45 -8.47
CA THR A 155 -7.93 1.38 -7.52
C THR A 155 -6.41 1.45 -7.72
N THR A 156 -5.73 0.32 -7.85
CA THR A 156 -4.27 0.27 -8.07
C THR A 156 -3.89 0.94 -9.39
N GLU A 157 -4.66 0.66 -10.45
CA GLU A 157 -4.45 1.24 -11.78
C GLU A 157 -4.70 2.75 -11.80
N ALA A 158 -5.76 3.22 -11.11
CA ALA A 158 -6.03 4.65 -10.98
C ALA A 158 -4.93 5.39 -10.19
N LEU A 159 -4.39 4.77 -9.12
CA LEU A 159 -3.26 5.33 -8.37
C LEU A 159 -2.01 5.46 -9.26
N ARG A 160 -1.71 4.41 -10.03
CA ARG A 160 -0.60 4.39 -10.98
C ARG A 160 -0.73 5.53 -11.98
N GLN A 161 -1.89 5.68 -12.60
CA GLN A 161 -2.14 6.73 -13.58
C GLN A 161 -2.04 8.12 -12.97
N TYR A 162 -2.62 8.32 -11.78
CA TYR A 162 -2.56 9.60 -11.07
C TYR A 162 -1.13 10.03 -10.75
N ILE A 163 -0.35 9.16 -10.10
CA ILE A 163 1.04 9.47 -9.70
C ILE A 163 1.92 9.73 -10.92
N ASN A 164 1.81 8.90 -11.96
CA ASN A 164 2.62 9.08 -13.17
C ASN A 164 2.21 10.34 -13.94
N SER A 165 0.91 10.67 -14.01
CA SER A 165 0.45 11.93 -14.60
C SER A 165 0.96 13.15 -13.83
N ALA A 166 1.08 13.06 -12.50
CA ALA A 166 1.50 14.18 -11.66
C ALA A 166 3.02 14.41 -11.69
N LEU A 167 3.81 13.32 -11.73
CA LEU A 167 5.25 13.35 -11.42
C LEU A 167 6.18 12.95 -12.56
N VAL A 168 5.66 12.42 -13.68
CA VAL A 168 6.49 11.88 -14.77
C VAL A 168 6.32 12.69 -16.06
N GLY A 169 7.45 13.01 -16.71
CA GLY A 169 7.51 13.80 -17.94
C GLY A 169 8.81 14.59 -18.06
N SER A 170 9.06 15.15 -19.25
CA SER A 170 10.30 15.87 -19.58
C SER A 170 10.66 16.99 -18.59
N ASP A 171 9.65 17.73 -18.14
CA ASP A 171 9.76 18.84 -17.18
C ASP A 171 9.25 18.49 -15.77
N ARG A 172 9.09 17.19 -15.49
CA ARG A 172 8.62 16.70 -14.19
C ARG A 172 9.75 16.07 -13.39
N LEU A 173 9.43 15.62 -12.18
CA LEU A 173 10.40 15.15 -11.21
C LEU A 173 11.11 13.87 -11.65
N PHE A 174 10.42 12.99 -12.38
CA PHE A 174 11.00 11.76 -12.91
C PHE A 174 10.87 11.68 -14.44
N ARG A 175 11.91 11.15 -15.06
CA ARG A 175 11.89 10.76 -16.48
C ARG A 175 11.32 9.37 -16.71
N ASN A 176 11.40 8.51 -15.70
CA ASN A 176 10.93 7.13 -15.75
C ASN A 176 9.63 6.97 -14.95
N PRO A 177 8.73 6.08 -15.38
CA PRO A 177 7.51 5.78 -14.63
C PRO A 177 7.77 5.26 -13.21
N ILE A 178 6.90 5.67 -12.29
CA ILE A 178 6.86 5.17 -10.91
C ILE A 178 5.98 3.91 -10.89
N TYR A 179 6.49 2.84 -10.30
CA TYR A 179 5.76 1.59 -10.12
C TYR A 179 4.77 1.69 -8.96
N VAL A 180 3.60 1.07 -9.09
CA VAL A 180 2.73 0.77 -7.96
C VAL A 180 2.88 -0.70 -7.61
N VAL A 181 3.25 -0.99 -6.37
CA VAL A 181 3.36 -2.36 -5.86
C VAL A 181 2.15 -2.63 -4.98
N TYR A 182 1.20 -3.43 -5.47
CA TYR A 182 0.05 -3.88 -4.69
C TYR A 182 0.50 -4.93 -3.67
N VAL A 183 0.27 -4.68 -2.39
CA VAL A 183 0.70 -5.52 -1.28
C VAL A 183 -0.47 -6.30 -0.71
N CYS A 184 -0.38 -7.63 -0.75
CA CYS A 184 -1.41 -8.52 -0.22
C CYS A 184 -0.81 -9.75 0.47
N GLY A 185 -1.62 -10.39 1.31
CA GLY A 185 -1.27 -11.69 1.89
C GLY A 185 -1.48 -12.82 0.88
N LEU A 186 -0.73 -13.91 1.07
CA LEU A 186 -0.86 -15.13 0.24
C LEU A 186 -2.28 -15.70 0.23
N ASP A 187 -3.04 -15.51 1.31
CA ASP A 187 -4.44 -15.92 1.39
C ASP A 187 -5.34 -15.18 0.39
N HIS A 188 -5.11 -13.88 0.17
CA HIS A 188 -5.83 -13.10 -0.84
C HIS A 188 -5.39 -13.49 -2.24
N PHE A 189 -4.07 -13.59 -2.47
CA PHE A 189 -3.51 -13.98 -3.76
C PHE A 189 -4.01 -15.35 -4.25
N ASN A 190 -4.12 -16.34 -3.35
CA ASN A 190 -4.61 -17.67 -3.71
C ASN A 190 -6.12 -17.72 -4.00
N LYS A 191 -6.91 -16.86 -3.35
CA LYS A 191 -8.37 -16.81 -3.50
C LYS A 191 -8.83 -15.89 -4.63
N CYS A 192 -7.99 -14.93 -5.03
CA CYS A 192 -8.34 -13.89 -5.97
C CYS A 192 -7.45 -13.96 -7.23
N PRO A 193 -7.91 -14.59 -8.32
CA PRO A 193 -7.12 -14.68 -9.56
C PRO A 193 -6.84 -13.30 -10.17
N ASP A 194 -7.63 -12.29 -9.82
CA ASP A 194 -7.47 -10.91 -10.31
C ASP A 194 -6.17 -10.26 -9.85
N VAL A 195 -5.53 -10.73 -8.77
CA VAL A 195 -4.18 -10.27 -8.39
C VAL A 195 -3.16 -10.66 -9.46
N ARG A 196 -3.27 -11.86 -10.05
CA ARG A 196 -2.40 -12.29 -11.16
C ARG A 196 -2.70 -11.52 -12.43
N ARG A 197 -3.95 -11.13 -12.66
CA ARG A 197 -4.33 -10.26 -13.78
C ARG A 197 -3.71 -8.87 -13.61
N LEU A 198 -3.82 -8.29 -12.41
CA LEU A 198 -3.26 -6.99 -12.06
C LEU A 198 -1.74 -6.93 -12.29
N ALA A 199 -1.01 -8.01 -11.95
CA ALA A 199 0.43 -8.10 -12.19
C ALA A 199 0.84 -8.11 -13.69
N ARG A 200 -0.11 -8.19 -14.63
CA ARG A 200 0.17 -8.07 -16.08
C ARG A 200 0.18 -6.63 -16.57
N GLU A 201 -0.36 -5.70 -15.77
CA GLU A 201 -0.41 -4.29 -16.13
C GLU A 201 0.97 -3.65 -16.07
N LYS A 202 1.21 -2.70 -17.00
CA LYS A 202 2.50 -1.99 -17.05
C LYS A 202 2.71 -1.16 -15.80
N TYR A 203 3.91 -1.24 -15.24
CA TYR A 203 4.31 -0.48 -14.05
C TYR A 203 3.49 -0.84 -12.79
N ILE A 204 2.85 -2.00 -12.80
CA ILE A 204 2.26 -2.61 -11.60
C ILE A 204 3.03 -3.89 -11.26
N LYS A 205 3.36 -4.05 -9.98
CA LYS A 205 3.81 -5.33 -9.42
C LYS A 205 2.89 -5.72 -8.26
N CYS A 206 2.86 -7.00 -7.92
CA CYS A 206 2.13 -7.52 -6.78
C CYS A 206 3.12 -8.16 -5.81
N ALA A 207 3.23 -7.62 -4.59
CA ALA A 207 3.99 -8.23 -3.52
C ALA A 207 3.07 -9.11 -2.66
N VAL A 208 3.44 -10.39 -2.56
CA VAL A 208 2.65 -11.43 -1.89
C VAL A 208 3.39 -11.89 -0.64
N ILE A 209 2.79 -11.62 0.52
CA ILE A 209 3.41 -11.88 1.81
C ILE A 209 2.97 -13.25 2.31
N TYR A 210 3.94 -14.10 2.65
CA TYR A 210 3.68 -15.39 3.26
C TYR A 210 3.23 -15.25 4.71
N ARG A 211 2.43 -16.21 5.19
CA ARG A 211 1.98 -16.28 6.59
C ARG A 211 2.66 -17.42 7.32
N LYS A 212 2.61 -17.39 8.66
CA LYS A 212 3.36 -18.26 9.59
C LYS A 212 3.18 -19.77 9.37
N GLN A 213 2.17 -20.19 8.60
CA GLN A 213 1.80 -21.59 8.33
C GLN A 213 1.90 -22.01 6.86
N CYS A 214 2.45 -21.16 5.99
CA CYS A 214 2.59 -21.47 4.56
C CYS A 214 3.99 -22.01 4.25
N ASP A 215 4.07 -22.98 3.33
CA ASP A 215 5.33 -23.57 2.88
C ASP A 215 6.10 -22.57 2.00
N GLU A 216 7.28 -22.13 2.47
CA GLU A 216 8.13 -21.13 1.82
C GLU A 216 9.20 -21.75 0.91
N ARG A 217 9.31 -23.08 0.83
CA ARG A 217 10.44 -23.80 0.18
C ARG A 217 10.60 -23.55 -1.33
N HIS A 218 9.63 -22.92 -1.99
CA HIS A 218 9.67 -22.62 -3.42
C HIS A 218 9.98 -21.14 -3.75
N ILE A 219 10.37 -20.31 -2.78
CA ILE A 219 10.48 -18.83 -2.94
C ILE A 219 11.92 -18.36 -3.19
N SER A 220 12.89 -19.26 -3.35
CA SER A 220 14.31 -18.95 -3.13
C SER A 220 14.99 -17.96 -4.09
N THR A 221 14.29 -17.32 -5.02
CA THR A 221 14.88 -16.30 -5.88
C THR A 221 13.90 -15.15 -6.14
N PHE A 222 14.23 -13.98 -5.60
CA PHE A 222 13.70 -12.73 -6.11
C PHE A 222 14.06 -12.61 -7.59
N ASP A 223 13.05 -12.53 -8.44
CA ASP A 223 13.18 -12.36 -9.88
C ASP A 223 12.71 -10.94 -10.24
N GLU A 224 13.65 -10.05 -10.55
CA GLU A 224 13.36 -8.67 -10.95
C GLU A 224 12.44 -8.59 -12.17
N SER A 225 12.50 -9.59 -13.05
CA SER A 225 11.69 -9.67 -14.27
C SER A 225 10.24 -10.08 -13.98
N SER A 226 9.98 -10.71 -12.83
CA SER A 226 8.65 -11.07 -12.39
C SER A 226 7.89 -9.85 -11.88
N ASN A 227 6.61 -9.74 -12.26
CA ASN A 227 5.69 -8.77 -11.67
C ASN A 227 5.00 -9.30 -10.40
N ILE A 228 5.28 -10.53 -10.00
CA ILE A 228 4.85 -11.11 -8.73
C ILE A 228 6.09 -11.30 -7.86
N ILE A 229 6.12 -10.60 -6.73
CA ILE A 229 7.22 -10.60 -5.77
C ILE A 229 6.74 -11.37 -4.54
N TYR A 230 7.32 -12.54 -4.29
CA TYR A 230 7.01 -13.29 -3.09
C TYR A 230 7.93 -12.82 -1.96
N VAL A 231 7.33 -12.36 -0.86
CA VAL A 231 8.06 -11.83 0.30
C VAL A 231 8.04 -12.87 1.42
N PRO A 232 9.18 -13.50 1.74
CA PRO A 232 9.27 -14.49 2.82
C PRO A 232 9.31 -13.80 4.19
N LEU A 233 9.01 -14.55 5.25
CA LEU A 233 9.08 -14.07 6.64
C LEU A 233 10.44 -14.37 7.32
N GLU A 234 11.52 -14.54 6.56
CA GLU A 234 12.84 -14.93 7.08
C GLU A 234 13.29 -14.04 8.25
N GLY A 235 13.51 -14.66 9.42
CA GLY A 235 13.91 -13.98 10.66
C GLY A 235 12.79 -13.19 11.36
N GLU A 236 11.68 -12.89 10.68
CA GLU A 236 10.58 -12.04 11.14
C GLU A 236 9.38 -12.85 11.66
N ARG A 237 9.37 -14.19 11.48
CA ARG A 237 8.29 -15.09 11.93
C ARG A 237 7.98 -15.03 13.43
N LYS A 238 8.97 -14.67 14.26
CA LYS A 238 8.81 -14.58 15.72
C LYS A 238 8.17 -13.27 16.15
N ASP A 239 8.44 -12.19 15.40
CA ASP A 239 7.98 -10.84 15.72
C ASP A 239 6.63 -10.52 15.06
N LEU A 240 6.22 -11.32 14.07
CA LEU A 240 4.91 -11.18 13.43
C LEU A 240 3.79 -11.72 14.33
N ILE A 241 3.04 -10.80 14.92
CA ILE A 241 1.72 -11.12 15.47
C ILE A 241 0.74 -11.29 14.30
N ASP A 242 0.61 -12.52 13.81
CA ASP A 242 -0.34 -12.91 12.75
C ASP A 242 -1.75 -13.01 13.35
N ILE A 243 -2.39 -11.85 13.51
CA ILE A 243 -3.78 -11.74 13.95
C ILE A 243 -4.59 -10.99 12.89
N SER A 244 -5.78 -11.52 12.61
CA SER A 244 -6.74 -10.89 11.71
C SER A 244 -7.56 -9.82 12.43
N SER A 245 -8.07 -8.83 11.68
CA SER A 245 -9.01 -7.87 12.27
C SER A 245 -10.27 -8.56 12.81
N THR A 246 -10.65 -9.73 12.28
CA THR A 246 -11.75 -10.54 12.81
C THR A 246 -11.48 -11.04 14.23
N GLU A 247 -10.27 -11.50 14.50
CA GLU A 247 -9.88 -11.93 15.85
C GLU A 247 -9.78 -10.74 16.80
N ILE A 248 -9.27 -9.59 16.34
CA ILE A 248 -9.25 -8.36 17.15
C ILE A 248 -10.67 -7.94 17.57
N ARG A 249 -11.64 -7.98 16.65
CA ARG A 249 -13.05 -7.68 16.97
C ARG A 249 -13.61 -8.64 18.01
N ARG A 250 -13.34 -9.94 17.89
CA ARG A 250 -13.74 -10.95 18.89
C ARG A 250 -13.09 -10.70 20.26
N CYS A 251 -11.82 -10.32 20.29
CA CYS A 251 -11.14 -9.95 21.54
C CYS A 251 -11.80 -8.72 22.19
N TRP A 252 -12.16 -7.71 21.39
CA TRP A 252 -12.83 -6.49 21.87
C TRP A 252 -14.22 -6.77 22.46
N GLU A 253 -15.04 -7.59 21.79
CA GLU A 253 -16.38 -7.96 22.25
C GLU A 253 -16.38 -8.62 23.63
N ASN A 254 -15.36 -9.44 23.92
CA ASN A 254 -15.27 -10.18 25.16
C ASN A 254 -14.79 -9.35 26.37
N SER A 255 -14.61 -8.03 26.23
CA SER A 255 -14.32 -7.01 27.27
C SER A 255 -13.17 -7.31 28.26
N SER A 256 -12.45 -8.41 28.06
CA SER A 256 -11.41 -8.96 28.96
C SER A 256 -10.03 -8.96 28.31
N TYR A 257 -9.96 -8.70 26.99
CA TYR A 257 -8.70 -8.69 26.26
C TYR A 257 -8.27 -7.26 25.92
N ASP A 258 -7.06 -6.93 26.39
CA ASP A 258 -6.34 -5.77 25.92
C ASP A 258 -5.87 -6.01 24.46
N ILE A 259 -6.45 -5.27 23.52
CA ILE A 259 -6.11 -5.34 22.10
C ILE A 259 -4.89 -4.51 21.73
N THR A 260 -4.31 -3.73 22.65
CA THR A 260 -3.16 -2.85 22.38
C THR A 260 -1.90 -3.61 21.97
N GLN A 261 -1.81 -4.90 22.31
CA GLN A 261 -0.76 -5.79 21.81
C GLN A 261 -0.91 -6.13 20.31
N PHE A 262 -2.15 -6.07 19.78
CA PHE A 262 -2.47 -6.44 18.39
C PHE A 262 -2.57 -5.21 17.49
N THR A 263 -3.04 -4.10 18.04
CA THR A 263 -3.11 -2.79 17.37
C THR A 263 -2.21 -1.79 18.10
N TYR A 264 -2.54 -0.50 18.03
CA TYR A 264 -1.86 0.60 18.68
C TYR A 264 -2.71 1.15 19.82
N ALA A 265 -2.09 1.66 20.88
CA ALA A 265 -2.80 2.21 22.03
C ALA A 265 -3.73 3.36 21.62
N SER A 266 -3.26 4.26 20.77
CA SER A 266 -4.06 5.35 20.21
C SER A 266 -5.27 4.86 19.41
N VAL A 267 -5.15 3.75 18.67
CA VAL A 267 -6.26 3.13 17.93
C VAL A 267 -7.28 2.56 18.92
N ALA A 268 -6.82 1.82 19.93
CA ALA A 268 -7.70 1.24 20.95
C ALA A 268 -8.44 2.34 21.73
N ASP A 269 -7.76 3.42 22.11
CA ASP A 269 -8.38 4.53 22.85
C ASP A 269 -9.36 5.31 21.99
N ARG A 270 -9.07 5.51 20.69
CA ARG A 270 -10.03 6.11 19.76
C ARG A 270 -11.30 5.25 19.64
N LEU A 271 -11.16 3.93 19.49
CA LEU A 271 -12.31 3.02 19.46
C LEU A 271 -13.16 3.08 20.74
N LYS A 272 -12.53 3.19 21.92
CA LYS A 272 -13.24 3.41 23.19
C LYS A 272 -13.99 4.74 23.19
N SER A 273 -13.33 5.83 22.75
CA SER A 273 -13.91 7.17 22.73
C SER A 273 -15.13 7.29 21.80
N MET A 274 -15.18 6.47 20.75
CA MET A 274 -16.30 6.39 19.82
C MET A 274 -17.49 5.59 20.39
N ASN A 275 -17.36 4.99 21.58
CA ASN A 275 -18.28 3.98 22.11
C ASN A 275 -18.58 2.87 21.09
N PHE A 276 -17.57 2.48 20.30
CA PHE A 276 -17.77 1.55 19.20
C PHE A 276 -17.85 0.12 19.72
N HIS A 277 -18.89 -0.60 19.32
CA HIS A 277 -19.08 -2.01 19.61
C HIS A 277 -19.19 -2.78 18.30
N PHE A 278 -18.27 -3.73 18.09
CA PHE A 278 -18.45 -4.74 17.07
C PHE A 278 -19.63 -5.63 17.56
N ARG A 279 -20.81 -5.49 16.94
CA ARG A 279 -22.02 -6.27 17.22
C ARG A 279 -22.70 -6.61 15.92
#